data_AF-A0A8K0DXT1-F1
#
_entry.id   AF-A0A8K0DXT1-F1
#
_cell.length_a   1.000
_cell.length_b   1.000
_cell.length_c   1.000
_cell.angle_alpha   90.00
_cell.angle_beta   90.00
_cell.angle_gamma   90.00
#
_symmetry.space_group_name_H-M   'P 1'
#
loop_
_entity.id
_entity.type
_entity.pdbx_description
1 polymer ?
#
loop_
_entity_poly.entity_id
_entity_poly.type
_entity_poly.pdbx_seq_one_letter_code
_entity_poly.pdbx_strand_id
1 'polypeptide(L)'
;MASSSLQFSMFGLSNFQFIVAAAVVLVCYVEVCSGFNPKHLNLSTMANHWSSAGATWYGSPDGAGSDGGSCGYGGLVSQPPFSSMVTGIGPSLYKSGKECGACYQVKCTNHPSCSGKPATVVITDFCPGGPCASGSAHFDLSGTAFGSMAIPGEEKKLRDAGVLEIRYARVACDYSGKTIAFHVDKGSNPNYFATVIEFEEGDGDLAGVELKEASSEEWCAMQQSWGAVWKLDAGSQLQPPLSIKLISQYSQQSLVAKNVIPDGWKPDATYRSLVLKWEDVEIGEPNEGEIRVRNKAIGLNFFDVRFCKGLSYKPAVFPFTPGIEAVGVVTAVGPGLTGRQVGDIVAYVELDVVAYAASPMGSYTEEQILPANKVVPVPSSIDPVIAASVILKGMTAQFLLHRVFKVEAGHTVLIHAAAGGVGSLLCQWANALGATVIGTVSTKEKAAQAKEDGARHVINYMEEDFAARVNEITSGNGVDVVYDSVGKDTFQGSLACLKLRGYMVSFGVSSGEPDPVPLSALAVKSLFLTWAGLMHYTTTQDEILETAGEVFANVASGLLRVRVNQTYPLSQAAQAHVDLEARKTSGSVVLIP
;
A
#
# COMPACT_ATOMS: atom_id res chain seq x y z
N MET A 1 22.86 47.52 -69.86
CA MET A 1 21.83 47.17 -70.85
C MET A 1 20.66 46.51 -70.10
N ALA A 2 19.45 46.49 -70.66
CA ALA A 2 18.20 46.07 -69.99
C ALA A 2 18.21 44.55 -69.62
N SER A 3 17.23 43.92 -68.96
CA SER A 3 15.81 44.21 -68.61
C SER A 3 15.38 43.26 -67.46
N SER A 4 14.32 43.44 -66.66
CA SER A 4 13.30 44.50 -66.47
C SER A 4 12.52 44.23 -65.17
N SER A 5 11.91 45.26 -64.57
CA SER A 5 10.97 45.14 -63.42
C SER A 5 9.54 44.86 -63.85
N LEU A 6 8.79 44.06 -63.07
CA LEU A 6 7.33 44.02 -63.11
C LEU A 6 6.77 43.77 -61.69
N GLN A 7 6.10 44.78 -61.14
CA GLN A 7 5.32 44.65 -59.91
C GLN A 7 3.98 43.98 -60.21
N PHE A 8 3.48 43.18 -59.26
CA PHE A 8 2.04 43.03 -59.05
C PHE A 8 1.74 43.09 -57.54
N SER A 9 0.69 43.83 -57.19
CA SER A 9 0.37 44.20 -55.81
C SER A 9 -0.84 43.47 -55.27
N MET A 10 -0.77 43.13 -53.96
CA MET A 10 -1.88 43.02 -53.00
C MET A 10 -3.18 42.30 -53.40
N PHE A 11 -3.46 41.20 -52.71
CA PHE A 11 -4.58 41.00 -51.76
C PHE A 11 -4.21 39.74 -50.96
N GLY A 12 -4.39 39.61 -49.64
CA GLY A 12 -5.30 40.31 -48.74
C GLY A 12 -6.22 39.30 -48.04
N LEU A 13 -5.66 38.32 -47.31
CA LEU A 13 -6.42 37.30 -46.57
C LEU A 13 -5.94 37.18 -45.12
N SER A 14 -6.89 36.95 -44.21
CA SER A 14 -6.77 37.26 -42.78
C SER A 14 -6.10 36.20 -41.93
N ASN A 15 -5.54 36.62 -40.78
CA ASN A 15 -5.00 35.79 -39.69
C ASN A 15 -5.96 34.71 -39.13
N PHE A 16 -7.24 34.72 -39.52
CA PHE A 16 -8.24 33.76 -39.03
C PHE A 16 -8.05 32.33 -39.56
N GLN A 17 -7.48 32.14 -40.76
CA GLN A 17 -7.31 30.80 -41.34
C GLN A 17 -6.13 30.01 -40.76
N PHE A 18 -5.08 30.67 -40.25
CA PHE A 18 -3.97 29.97 -39.58
C PHE A 18 -4.36 29.41 -38.21
N ILE A 19 -5.25 30.10 -37.48
CA ILE A 19 -5.70 29.66 -36.15
C ILE A 19 -6.58 28.39 -36.26
N VAL A 20 -7.44 28.31 -37.28
CA VAL A 20 -8.29 27.13 -37.51
C VAL A 20 -7.47 25.90 -37.94
N ALA A 21 -6.44 26.09 -38.78
CA ALA A 21 -5.54 24.99 -39.16
C ALA A 21 -4.75 24.43 -37.97
N ALA A 22 -4.26 25.29 -37.07
CA ALA A 22 -3.58 24.86 -35.84
C ALA A 22 -4.53 24.11 -34.88
N ALA A 23 -5.80 24.53 -34.78
CA ALA A 23 -6.79 23.87 -33.93
C ALA A 23 -7.17 22.46 -34.43
N VAL A 24 -7.24 22.24 -35.75
CA VAL A 24 -7.61 20.92 -36.31
C VAL A 24 -6.48 19.90 -36.16
N VAL A 25 -5.21 20.30 -36.25
CA VAL A 25 -4.07 19.39 -36.01
C VAL A 25 -3.93 19.02 -34.52
N LEU A 26 -4.31 19.92 -33.60
CA LEU A 26 -4.24 19.66 -32.16
C LEU A 26 -5.31 18.68 -31.64
N VAL A 27 -6.41 18.49 -32.38
CA VAL A 27 -7.51 17.58 -32.00
C VAL A 27 -7.22 16.11 -32.37
N CYS A 28 -6.25 15.84 -33.24
CA CYS A 28 -5.88 14.47 -33.64
C CYS A 28 -4.73 13.84 -32.83
N TYR A 29 -4.19 14.54 -31.83
CA TYR A 29 -3.18 14.01 -30.90
C TYR A 29 -3.67 13.87 -29.45
N VAL A 30 -4.98 13.94 -29.23
CA VAL A 30 -5.59 13.37 -28.02
C VAL A 30 -5.90 11.90 -28.30
N GLU A 31 -4.84 11.09 -28.45
CA GLU A 31 -4.95 9.73 -27.95
C GLU A 31 -5.23 9.88 -26.45
N VAL A 32 -6.51 9.66 -26.08
CA VAL A 32 -6.82 9.28 -24.72
C VAL A 32 -6.08 7.97 -24.52
N CYS A 33 -4.90 8.06 -23.92
CA CYS A 33 -4.20 6.95 -23.30
C CYS A 33 -5.14 6.38 -22.24
N SER A 34 -6.05 5.54 -22.72
CA SER A 34 -6.85 4.61 -21.94
C SER A 34 -5.81 3.71 -21.32
N GLY A 35 -5.37 4.08 -20.12
CA GLY A 35 -4.27 3.43 -19.44
C GLY A 35 -4.69 2.00 -19.16
N PHE A 36 -4.35 1.09 -20.09
CA PHE A 36 -4.54 -0.34 -19.93
C PHE A 36 -3.78 -0.72 -18.66
N ASN A 37 -4.53 -0.92 -17.58
CA ASN A 37 -3.98 -1.34 -16.32
C ASN A 37 -3.90 -2.87 -16.40
N PRO A 38 -2.71 -3.49 -16.56
CA PRO A 38 -2.56 -4.90 -16.90
C PRO A 38 -2.97 -5.87 -15.76
N LYS A 39 -3.57 -5.35 -14.69
CA LYS A 39 -4.20 -6.10 -13.60
C LYS A 39 -5.73 -6.25 -13.75
N HIS A 40 -6.40 -5.46 -14.60
CA HIS A 40 -7.87 -5.48 -14.67
C HIS A 40 -8.40 -6.57 -15.60
N LEU A 41 -8.61 -7.74 -14.99
CA LEU A 41 -9.66 -8.67 -15.39
C LEU A 41 -10.99 -7.88 -15.43
N ASN A 42 -11.65 -7.89 -16.59
CA ASN A 42 -12.50 -6.78 -17.00
C ASN A 42 -13.97 -6.91 -16.54
N LEU A 43 -14.21 -6.58 -15.27
CA LEU A 43 -15.53 -6.20 -14.75
C LEU A 43 -15.51 -4.78 -14.15
N SER A 44 -16.67 -4.12 -14.21
CA SER A 44 -16.96 -2.87 -13.49
C SER A 44 -17.02 -3.11 -11.98
N THR A 45 -16.45 -2.19 -11.19
CA THR A 45 -16.65 -2.14 -9.73
C THR A 45 -18.08 -1.74 -9.34
N MET A 46 -18.83 -1.12 -10.26
CA MET A 46 -20.25 -0.80 -10.08
C MET A 46 -21.16 -1.93 -10.57
N ALA A 47 -22.14 -2.28 -9.74
CA ALA A 47 -23.16 -3.30 -9.99
C ALA A 47 -24.22 -2.87 -11.02
N ASN A 48 -24.03 -3.30 -12.28
CA ASN A 48 -24.90 -2.92 -13.40
C ASN A 48 -26.20 -3.75 -13.52
N HIS A 49 -26.25 -4.96 -12.94
CA HIS A 49 -27.43 -5.84 -12.99
C HIS A 49 -27.69 -6.50 -11.63
N TRP A 50 -28.94 -6.42 -11.15
CA TRP A 50 -29.36 -6.94 -9.85
C TRP A 50 -30.39 -8.06 -9.99
N SER A 51 -30.11 -9.21 -9.38
CA SER A 51 -30.97 -10.40 -9.30
C SER A 51 -31.53 -10.58 -7.88
N SER A 52 -32.61 -11.34 -7.70
CA SER A 52 -33.11 -11.72 -6.36
C SER A 52 -32.50 -13.03 -5.89
N ALA A 53 -32.23 -13.14 -4.59
CA ALA A 53 -31.76 -14.34 -3.90
C ALA A 53 -32.36 -14.44 -2.49
N GLY A 54 -32.36 -15.65 -1.94
CA GLY A 54 -32.49 -15.84 -0.49
C GLY A 54 -31.19 -15.49 0.23
N ALA A 55 -31.28 -15.06 1.48
CA ALA A 55 -30.13 -14.96 2.37
C ALA A 55 -30.42 -15.50 3.77
N THR A 56 -29.41 -16.17 4.33
CA THR A 56 -29.33 -16.56 5.75
C THR A 56 -28.00 -16.07 6.31
N TRP A 57 -27.73 -16.35 7.59
CA TRP A 57 -26.41 -16.15 8.16
C TRP A 57 -26.00 -17.26 9.11
N TYR A 58 -24.68 -17.37 9.32
CA TYR A 58 -24.06 -18.42 10.12
C TYR A 58 -22.87 -17.91 10.96
N GLY A 59 -22.44 -18.72 11.92
CA GLY A 59 -21.36 -18.40 12.86
C GLY A 59 -21.76 -17.44 13.98
N SER A 60 -20.78 -16.68 14.50
CA SER A 60 -21.03 -15.64 15.50
C SER A 60 -21.51 -14.33 14.87
N PRO A 61 -22.27 -13.48 15.58
CA PRO A 61 -22.83 -12.24 15.02
C PRO A 61 -21.78 -11.32 14.36
N ASP A 62 -20.59 -11.21 14.94
CA ASP A 62 -19.53 -10.31 14.48
C ASP A 62 -18.29 -11.07 13.97
N GLY A 63 -18.50 -12.32 13.51
CA GLY A 63 -17.47 -13.19 12.95
C GLY A 63 -17.61 -13.43 11.45
N ALA A 64 -16.68 -14.20 10.90
CA ALA A 64 -16.60 -14.59 9.49
C ALA A 64 -17.49 -15.80 9.11
N GLY A 65 -18.34 -16.28 10.02
CA GLY A 65 -19.08 -17.54 9.81
C GLY A 65 -18.23 -18.74 10.25
N SER A 66 -17.64 -19.43 9.27
CA SER A 66 -16.68 -20.53 9.42
C SER A 66 -15.23 -20.03 9.23
N ASP A 67 -14.30 -20.97 9.08
CA ASP A 67 -12.96 -20.79 8.53
C ASP A 67 -12.91 -20.92 7.00
N GLY A 68 -14.03 -20.73 6.27
CA GLY A 68 -14.04 -20.76 4.80
C GLY A 68 -13.56 -22.08 4.18
N GLY A 69 -13.74 -23.20 4.91
CA GLY A 69 -13.14 -24.49 4.58
C GLY A 69 -13.46 -25.02 3.17
N SER A 70 -14.64 -24.73 2.61
CA SER A 70 -15.01 -25.26 1.28
C SER A 70 -14.25 -24.62 0.12
N CYS A 71 -13.86 -23.33 0.23
CA CYS A 71 -13.03 -22.68 -0.79
C CYS A 71 -11.53 -22.81 -0.53
N GLY A 72 -11.11 -23.21 0.67
CA GLY A 72 -9.70 -23.44 1.03
C GLY A 72 -8.96 -22.22 1.61
N TYR A 73 -9.63 -21.10 1.85
CA TYR A 73 -9.02 -19.88 2.39
C TYR A 73 -8.65 -19.95 3.88
N GLY A 74 -9.23 -20.91 4.63
CA GLY A 74 -8.93 -21.09 6.05
C GLY A 74 -9.20 -19.82 6.88
N GLY A 75 -8.42 -19.63 7.94
CA GLY A 75 -8.56 -18.49 8.84
C GLY A 75 -8.45 -17.09 8.21
N LEU A 76 -7.99 -16.98 6.95
CA LEU A 76 -7.90 -15.71 6.22
C LEU A 76 -9.24 -15.00 6.07
N VAL A 77 -10.36 -15.73 6.07
CA VAL A 77 -11.71 -15.13 5.98
C VAL A 77 -12.00 -14.08 7.08
N SER A 78 -11.33 -14.21 8.24
CA SER A 78 -11.41 -13.26 9.36
C SER A 78 -10.46 -12.06 9.23
N GLN A 79 -9.48 -12.11 8.34
CA GLN A 79 -8.36 -11.17 8.26
C GLN A 79 -8.50 -10.19 7.08
N PRO A 80 -7.88 -9.00 7.13
CA PRO A 80 -7.87 -8.08 5.99
C PRO A 80 -7.16 -8.65 4.75
N PRO A 81 -7.77 -8.62 3.55
CA PRO A 81 -8.85 -7.73 3.16
C PRO A 81 -10.27 -8.26 3.45
N PHE A 82 -10.47 -9.58 3.54
CA PHE A 82 -11.80 -10.18 3.71
C PHE A 82 -12.52 -9.64 4.95
N SER A 83 -11.84 -9.51 6.08
CA SER A 83 -12.34 -8.80 7.27
C SER A 83 -13.73 -9.27 7.73
N SER A 84 -13.98 -10.59 7.64
CA SER A 84 -15.28 -11.22 7.87
C SER A 84 -16.39 -10.82 6.88
N MET A 85 -16.14 -10.07 5.81
CA MET A 85 -17.10 -9.75 4.74
C MET A 85 -17.18 -10.88 3.71
N VAL A 86 -17.60 -12.06 4.19
CA VAL A 86 -17.60 -13.31 3.40
C VAL A 86 -18.96 -14.01 3.42
N THR A 87 -19.13 -14.97 2.51
CA THR A 87 -20.36 -15.74 2.35
C THR A 87 -20.09 -17.17 1.87
N GLY A 88 -20.90 -18.10 2.36
CA GLY A 88 -21.21 -19.33 1.65
C GLY A 88 -22.28 -19.10 0.59
N ILE A 89 -22.35 -19.97 -0.43
CA ILE A 89 -23.41 -19.94 -1.45
C ILE A 89 -24.06 -21.30 -1.68
N GLY A 90 -25.31 -21.29 -2.11
CA GLY A 90 -26.06 -22.49 -2.46
C GLY A 90 -25.58 -23.18 -3.75
N PRO A 91 -26.01 -24.43 -4.01
CA PRO A 91 -25.54 -25.24 -5.15
C PRO A 91 -25.81 -24.62 -6.52
N SER A 92 -26.82 -23.76 -6.63
CA SER A 92 -27.20 -23.02 -7.85
C SER A 92 -26.12 -22.04 -8.33
N LEU A 93 -25.32 -21.49 -7.40
CA LEU A 93 -24.20 -20.59 -7.72
C LEU A 93 -22.84 -21.28 -7.56
N TYR A 94 -22.68 -22.21 -6.60
CA TYR A 94 -21.35 -22.75 -6.24
C TYR A 94 -20.59 -23.42 -7.40
N LYS A 95 -21.28 -24.02 -8.37
CA LYS A 95 -20.69 -24.61 -9.60
C LYS A 95 -19.44 -25.47 -9.34
N SER A 96 -19.46 -26.27 -8.28
CA SER A 96 -18.32 -27.10 -7.82
C SER A 96 -17.06 -26.33 -7.43
N GLY A 97 -17.21 -25.13 -6.84
CA GLY A 97 -16.10 -24.29 -6.38
C GLY A 97 -15.65 -23.23 -7.38
N LYS A 98 -16.26 -23.14 -8.57
CA LYS A 98 -15.85 -22.21 -9.63
C LYS A 98 -16.11 -20.73 -9.33
N GLU A 99 -17.02 -20.40 -8.42
CA GLU A 99 -17.23 -19.02 -7.96
C GLU A 99 -16.45 -18.70 -6.67
N CYS A 100 -15.61 -19.61 -6.14
CA CYS A 100 -14.75 -19.28 -5.00
C CYS A 100 -13.81 -18.12 -5.34
N GLY A 101 -13.72 -17.13 -4.43
CA GLY A 101 -12.97 -15.89 -4.63
C GLY A 101 -13.76 -14.77 -5.32
N ALA A 102 -14.87 -15.07 -5.99
CA ALA A 102 -15.68 -14.06 -6.68
C ALA A 102 -16.34 -13.07 -5.71
N CYS A 103 -16.51 -11.82 -6.16
CA CYS A 103 -17.09 -10.74 -5.36
C CYS A 103 -18.51 -10.37 -5.80
N TYR A 104 -19.37 -10.16 -4.81
CA TYR A 104 -20.76 -9.80 -4.99
C TYR A 104 -21.14 -8.63 -4.09
N GLN A 105 -21.95 -7.72 -4.61
CA GLN A 105 -22.73 -6.82 -3.75
C GLN A 105 -24.07 -7.47 -3.41
N VAL A 106 -24.41 -7.49 -2.13
CA VAL A 106 -25.70 -7.95 -1.61
C VAL A 106 -26.39 -6.81 -0.85
N LYS A 107 -27.72 -6.69 -0.97
CA LYS A 107 -28.52 -5.74 -0.19
C LYS A 107 -29.91 -6.28 0.11
N CYS A 108 -30.42 -6.01 1.29
CA CYS A 108 -31.82 -6.25 1.62
C CYS A 108 -32.64 -4.95 1.47
N THR A 109 -33.92 -5.09 1.08
CA THR A 109 -34.83 -3.94 0.87
C THR A 109 -36.21 -4.11 1.51
N ASN A 110 -36.61 -5.36 1.80
CA ASN A 110 -38.01 -5.69 2.11
C ASN A 110 -38.28 -5.89 3.61
N HIS A 111 -37.25 -5.80 4.46
CA HIS A 111 -37.37 -5.89 5.92
C HIS A 111 -37.18 -4.51 6.59
N PRO A 112 -37.93 -4.15 7.66
CA PRO A 112 -37.86 -2.80 8.25
C PRO A 112 -36.47 -2.37 8.71
N SER A 113 -35.64 -3.32 9.16
CA SER A 113 -34.25 -3.07 9.61
C SER A 113 -33.23 -2.98 8.47
N CYS A 114 -33.64 -3.01 7.20
CA CYS A 114 -32.72 -2.89 6.06
C CYS A 114 -32.26 -1.45 5.83
N SER A 115 -30.95 -1.22 5.72
CA SER A 115 -30.40 0.10 5.34
C SER A 115 -30.61 0.46 3.87
N GLY A 116 -30.89 -0.54 3.02
CA GLY A 116 -30.90 -0.41 1.56
C GLY A 116 -29.51 -0.22 0.93
N LYS A 117 -28.45 -0.09 1.73
CA LYS A 117 -27.06 0.01 1.26
C LYS A 117 -26.52 -1.38 0.91
N PRO A 118 -25.73 -1.52 -0.17
CA PRO A 118 -25.09 -2.77 -0.51
C PRO A 118 -23.84 -3.03 0.34
N ALA A 119 -23.68 -4.29 0.72
CA ALA A 119 -22.47 -4.85 1.30
C ALA A 119 -21.73 -5.65 0.22
N THR A 120 -20.42 -5.42 0.06
CA THR A 120 -19.58 -6.28 -0.80
C THR A 120 -19.13 -7.50 0.00
N VAL A 121 -19.28 -8.70 -0.56
CA VAL A 121 -18.93 -9.98 0.04
C VAL A 121 -18.16 -10.86 -0.92
N VAL A 122 -17.26 -11.69 -0.38
CA VAL A 122 -16.47 -12.66 -1.14
C VAL A 122 -17.00 -14.08 -0.92
N ILE A 123 -17.07 -14.88 -1.99
CA ILE A 123 -17.42 -16.30 -1.89
C ILE A 123 -16.26 -17.07 -1.28
N THR A 124 -16.44 -17.60 -0.06
CA THR A 124 -15.40 -18.38 0.64
C THR A 124 -15.89 -19.71 1.18
N ASP A 125 -17.18 -20.05 1.07
CA ASP A 125 -17.71 -21.30 1.58
C ASP A 125 -18.84 -21.88 0.72
N PHE A 126 -19.32 -23.07 1.07
CA PHE A 126 -20.42 -23.76 0.39
C PHE A 126 -21.55 -24.09 1.37
N CYS A 127 -22.78 -23.75 1.01
CA CYS A 127 -23.97 -24.10 1.77
C CYS A 127 -24.76 -25.21 1.04
N PRO A 128 -24.54 -26.50 1.37
CA PRO A 128 -25.10 -27.63 0.63
C PRO A 128 -26.59 -27.91 0.89
N GLY A 129 -27.18 -27.36 1.96
CA GLY A 129 -28.47 -27.82 2.49
C GLY A 129 -29.34 -26.71 3.08
N GLY A 130 -30.49 -27.09 3.63
CA GLY A 130 -31.44 -26.13 4.22
C GLY A 130 -31.98 -25.13 3.17
N PRO A 131 -32.19 -23.85 3.54
CA PRO A 131 -32.66 -22.80 2.62
C PRO A 131 -31.81 -22.66 1.34
N CYS A 132 -30.51 -22.94 1.43
CA CYS A 132 -29.56 -22.88 0.31
C CYS A 132 -29.85 -23.90 -0.80
N ALA A 133 -30.55 -24.99 -0.49
CA ALA A 133 -30.91 -26.05 -1.45
C ALA A 133 -32.22 -25.77 -2.21
N SER A 134 -32.83 -24.59 -2.05
CA SER A 134 -34.13 -24.22 -2.63
C SER A 134 -34.19 -24.08 -4.17
N GLY A 135 -33.11 -24.40 -4.88
CA GLY A 135 -32.99 -24.28 -6.35
C GLY A 135 -32.82 -22.86 -6.88
N SER A 136 -33.16 -21.85 -6.07
CA SER A 136 -32.89 -20.44 -6.34
C SER A 136 -31.46 -20.04 -5.95
N ALA A 137 -31.02 -18.83 -6.29
CA ALA A 137 -29.78 -18.27 -5.77
C ALA A 137 -29.92 -18.01 -4.26
N HIS A 138 -28.93 -18.42 -3.47
CA HIS A 138 -28.96 -18.23 -2.01
C HIS A 138 -27.56 -17.94 -1.46
N PHE A 139 -27.47 -16.97 -0.54
CA PHE A 139 -26.25 -16.53 0.13
C PHE A 139 -26.35 -16.84 1.63
N ASP A 140 -25.47 -17.69 2.15
CA ASP A 140 -25.34 -17.90 3.59
C ASP A 140 -24.21 -17.01 4.10
N LEU A 141 -24.58 -15.79 4.50
CA LEU A 141 -23.65 -14.72 4.81
C LEU A 141 -23.00 -14.96 6.17
N SER A 142 -21.73 -14.58 6.32
CA SER A 142 -21.15 -14.45 7.67
C SER A 142 -21.98 -13.52 8.56
N GLY A 143 -21.78 -13.64 9.87
CA GLY A 143 -22.30 -12.66 10.83
C GLY A 143 -22.00 -11.22 10.39
N THR A 144 -20.73 -10.87 10.26
CA THR A 144 -20.32 -9.48 9.93
C THR A 144 -20.98 -8.98 8.64
N ALA A 145 -20.95 -9.78 7.56
CA ALA A 145 -21.57 -9.41 6.29
C ALA A 145 -23.08 -9.20 6.39
N PHE A 146 -23.82 -10.13 7.03
CA PHE A 146 -25.28 -10.02 7.14
C PHE A 146 -25.70 -8.80 7.98
N GLY A 147 -24.96 -8.49 9.04
CA GLY A 147 -25.21 -7.32 9.90
C GLY A 147 -24.99 -6.00 9.17
N SER A 148 -23.98 -5.93 8.29
CA SER A 148 -23.66 -4.71 7.54
C SER A 148 -24.78 -4.21 6.60
N MET A 149 -25.75 -5.06 6.26
CA MET A 149 -26.95 -4.65 5.50
C MET A 149 -27.98 -3.92 6.37
N ALA A 150 -27.89 -3.98 7.70
CA ALA A 150 -28.85 -3.40 8.63
C ALA A 150 -28.72 -1.87 8.77
N ILE A 151 -29.80 -1.23 9.22
CA ILE A 151 -29.73 0.11 9.81
C ILE A 151 -28.83 0.01 11.07
N PRO A 152 -27.87 0.94 11.28
CA PRO A 152 -27.00 0.91 12.45
C PRO A 152 -27.79 0.84 13.77
N GLY A 153 -27.47 -0.15 14.61
CA GLY A 153 -28.18 -0.48 15.85
C GLY A 153 -29.37 -1.44 15.70
N GLU A 154 -29.70 -1.88 14.49
CA GLU A 154 -30.75 -2.87 14.21
C GLU A 154 -30.20 -4.23 13.71
N GLU A 155 -28.90 -4.45 13.77
CA GLU A 155 -28.21 -5.65 13.25
C GLU A 155 -28.82 -6.93 13.82
N LYS A 156 -29.08 -6.96 15.13
CA LYS A 156 -29.74 -8.10 15.79
C LYS A 156 -31.16 -8.34 15.25
N LYS A 157 -31.96 -7.29 15.04
CA LYS A 157 -33.33 -7.43 14.52
C LYS A 157 -33.31 -8.01 13.10
N LEU A 158 -32.34 -7.60 12.28
CA LEU A 158 -32.17 -8.16 10.95
C LEU A 158 -31.77 -9.65 11.02
N ARG A 159 -30.83 -10.02 11.90
CA ARG A 159 -30.42 -11.42 12.14
C ARG A 159 -31.54 -12.33 12.62
N ASP A 160 -32.43 -11.80 13.47
CA ASP A 160 -33.56 -12.54 14.02
C ASP A 160 -34.66 -12.82 12.97
N ALA A 161 -34.59 -12.22 11.76
CA ALA A 161 -35.58 -12.40 10.69
C ALA A 161 -35.52 -13.76 9.97
N GLY A 162 -34.46 -14.56 10.18
CA GLY A 162 -34.30 -15.87 9.55
C GLY A 162 -33.88 -15.79 8.09
N VAL A 163 -34.76 -16.18 7.17
CA VAL A 163 -34.49 -16.13 5.71
C VAL A 163 -34.96 -14.78 5.16
N LEU A 164 -34.03 -13.97 4.67
CA LEU A 164 -34.34 -12.70 4.00
C LEU A 164 -34.41 -12.85 2.48
N GLU A 165 -35.27 -12.06 1.84
CA GLU A 165 -35.14 -11.76 0.42
C GLU A 165 -34.12 -10.63 0.22
N ILE A 166 -33.09 -10.89 -0.59
CA ILE A 166 -32.06 -9.93 -0.94
C ILE A 166 -31.98 -9.72 -2.45
N ARG A 167 -31.35 -8.61 -2.83
CA ARG A 167 -30.89 -8.34 -4.19
C ARG A 167 -29.38 -8.50 -4.22
N TYR A 168 -28.86 -9.21 -5.22
CA TYR A 168 -27.42 -9.41 -5.41
C TYR A 168 -26.97 -9.04 -6.82
N ALA A 169 -25.70 -8.66 -6.95
CA ALA A 169 -25.05 -8.33 -8.21
C ALA A 169 -23.57 -8.74 -8.14
N ARG A 170 -23.04 -9.37 -9.20
CA ARG A 170 -21.59 -9.62 -9.32
C ARG A 170 -20.88 -8.30 -9.56
N VAL A 171 -19.74 -8.10 -8.91
CA VAL A 171 -18.89 -6.90 -9.05
C VAL A 171 -17.43 -7.34 -9.18
N ALA A 172 -16.57 -6.44 -9.66
CA ALA A 172 -15.14 -6.65 -9.54
C ALA A 172 -14.71 -6.72 -8.05
N CYS A 173 -13.83 -7.66 -7.73
CA CYS A 173 -13.09 -7.68 -6.48
C CYS A 173 -12.08 -6.53 -6.45
N ASP A 174 -12.15 -5.74 -5.37
CA ASP A 174 -11.18 -4.69 -5.06
C ASP A 174 -10.28 -5.18 -3.91
N TYR A 175 -9.06 -5.60 -4.26
CA TYR A 175 -8.01 -5.92 -3.32
C TYR A 175 -6.87 -4.90 -3.40
N SER A 176 -7.19 -3.64 -3.71
CA SER A 176 -6.22 -2.53 -3.83
C SER A 176 -5.19 -2.55 -2.71
N GLY A 177 -3.94 -2.85 -3.08
CA GLY A 177 -2.81 -2.91 -2.15
C GLY A 177 -2.38 -4.28 -1.67
N LYS A 178 -3.14 -5.32 -2.00
CA LYS A 178 -2.67 -6.70 -1.96
C LYS A 178 -1.94 -7.04 -3.26
N THR A 179 -1.01 -7.96 -3.14
CA THR A 179 -0.43 -8.68 -4.27
C THR A 179 -1.06 -10.05 -4.25
N ILE A 180 -1.32 -10.61 -5.42
CA ILE A 180 -1.79 -11.99 -5.55
C ILE A 180 -0.83 -12.89 -4.76
N ALA A 181 -1.42 -13.72 -3.92
CA ALA A 181 -0.71 -14.65 -3.06
C ALA A 181 -0.97 -16.09 -3.48
N PHE A 182 0.01 -16.93 -3.18
CA PHE A 182 0.09 -18.34 -3.54
C PHE A 182 0.43 -19.07 -2.26
N HIS A 183 -0.57 -19.48 -1.49
CA HIS A 183 -0.37 -20.29 -0.31
C HIS A 183 -0.18 -21.73 -0.74
N VAL A 184 1.02 -22.26 -0.56
CA VAL A 184 1.38 -23.61 -1.00
C VAL A 184 0.90 -24.61 0.04
N ASP A 185 0.04 -25.53 -0.39
CA ASP A 185 -0.60 -26.51 0.48
C ASP A 185 0.45 -27.35 1.23
N LYS A 186 0.13 -27.71 2.47
CA LYS A 186 1.00 -28.45 3.39
C LYS A 186 1.41 -29.84 2.89
N GLY A 187 0.61 -30.48 2.03
CA GLY A 187 0.92 -31.75 1.38
C GLY A 187 1.86 -31.62 0.17
N SER A 188 2.13 -30.40 -0.28
CA SER A 188 3.00 -30.15 -1.43
C SER A 188 4.42 -30.64 -1.19
N ASN A 189 5.04 -31.16 -2.25
CA ASN A 189 6.42 -31.62 -2.29
C ASN A 189 6.94 -31.53 -3.75
N PRO A 190 8.22 -31.80 -4.02
CA PRO A 190 8.76 -31.64 -5.38
C PRO A 190 8.09 -32.48 -6.49
N ASN A 191 7.28 -33.50 -6.19
CA ASN A 191 6.55 -34.29 -7.21
C ASN A 191 5.04 -33.98 -7.27
N TYR A 192 4.53 -33.18 -6.32
CA TYR A 192 3.12 -32.82 -6.19
C TYR A 192 3.02 -31.39 -5.66
N PHE A 193 2.56 -30.46 -6.48
CA PHE A 193 2.45 -29.05 -6.10
C PHE A 193 0.99 -28.64 -6.05
N ALA A 194 0.51 -28.16 -4.90
CA ALA A 194 -0.81 -27.57 -4.77
C ALA A 194 -0.74 -26.20 -4.10
N THR A 195 -1.57 -25.26 -4.56
CA THR A 195 -1.62 -23.91 -4.00
C THR A 195 -3.03 -23.33 -4.02
N VAL A 196 -3.38 -22.63 -2.96
CA VAL A 196 -4.52 -21.71 -2.90
C VAL A 196 -4.07 -20.40 -3.54
N ILE A 197 -4.81 -19.94 -4.54
CA ILE A 197 -4.63 -18.58 -5.06
C ILE A 197 -5.44 -17.62 -4.19
N GLU A 198 -4.86 -16.48 -3.87
CA GLU A 198 -5.45 -15.48 -2.97
C GLU A 198 -5.34 -14.07 -3.56
N PHE A 199 -6.38 -13.25 -3.32
CA PHE A 199 -6.46 -11.83 -3.68
C PHE A 199 -6.41 -11.57 -5.19
N GLU A 200 -7.12 -12.40 -5.95
CA GLU A 200 -7.44 -12.21 -7.36
C GLU A 200 -8.31 -10.97 -7.57
N GLU A 201 -7.67 -9.83 -7.83
CA GLU A 201 -8.33 -8.57 -8.15
C GLU A 201 -9.14 -8.68 -9.46
N GLY A 202 -10.16 -7.84 -9.65
CA GLY A 202 -11.00 -7.88 -10.85
C GLY A 202 -12.03 -9.00 -10.79
N ASP A 203 -11.91 -10.03 -11.62
CA ASP A 203 -12.96 -11.05 -11.75
C ASP A 203 -13.15 -11.89 -10.47
N GLY A 204 -12.12 -12.06 -9.64
CA GLY A 204 -12.15 -12.84 -8.40
C GLY A 204 -12.05 -14.35 -8.56
N ASP A 205 -12.25 -14.87 -9.77
CA ASP A 205 -12.25 -16.31 -10.08
C ASP A 205 -11.50 -16.66 -11.38
N LEU A 206 -11.14 -17.94 -11.48
CA LEU A 206 -10.19 -18.45 -12.46
C LEU A 206 -10.76 -19.60 -13.30
N ALA A 207 -10.64 -19.49 -14.62
CA ALA A 207 -10.91 -20.58 -15.57
C ALA A 207 -9.77 -21.60 -15.60
N GLY A 208 -8.54 -21.18 -15.27
CA GLY A 208 -7.37 -22.03 -15.33
C GLY A 208 -6.17 -21.44 -14.60
N VAL A 209 -5.30 -22.33 -14.15
CA VAL A 209 -3.97 -21.99 -13.62
C VAL A 209 -2.95 -22.87 -14.33
N GLU A 210 -1.80 -22.31 -14.69
CA GLU A 210 -0.69 -23.05 -15.31
C GLU A 210 0.61 -22.78 -14.54
N LEU A 211 1.47 -23.79 -14.47
CA LEU A 211 2.79 -23.76 -13.84
C LEU A 211 3.88 -23.84 -14.91
N LYS A 212 4.99 -23.11 -14.76
CA LYS A 212 6.18 -23.24 -15.62
C LYS A 212 7.47 -23.16 -14.79
N GLU A 213 8.35 -24.13 -14.97
CA GLU A 213 9.70 -24.12 -14.42
C GLU A 213 10.57 -23.05 -15.09
N ALA A 214 11.46 -22.38 -14.36
CA ALA A 214 12.35 -21.37 -14.93
C ALA A 214 13.30 -21.93 -16.01
N SER A 215 13.60 -23.22 -15.97
CA SER A 215 14.39 -23.99 -16.95
C SER A 215 13.61 -24.42 -18.20
N SER A 216 12.29 -24.22 -18.24
CA SER A 216 11.41 -24.67 -19.32
C SER A 216 10.67 -23.50 -19.99
N GLU A 217 10.29 -23.66 -21.25
CA GLU A 217 9.36 -22.77 -21.94
C GLU A 217 7.92 -23.31 -22.01
N GLU A 218 7.70 -24.55 -21.56
CA GLU A 218 6.37 -25.17 -21.55
C GLU A 218 5.56 -24.78 -20.30
N TRP A 219 4.25 -24.61 -20.49
CA TRP A 219 3.29 -24.35 -19.42
C TRP A 219 2.47 -25.62 -19.14
N CYS A 220 2.50 -26.08 -17.90
CA CYS A 220 1.75 -27.24 -17.42
C CYS A 220 0.42 -26.78 -16.80
N ALA A 221 -0.71 -27.16 -17.40
CA ALA A 221 -2.03 -26.85 -16.87
C ALA A 221 -2.28 -27.57 -15.52
N MET A 222 -2.65 -26.80 -14.50
CA MET A 222 -3.01 -27.30 -13.18
C MET A 222 -4.50 -27.71 -13.14
N GLN A 223 -4.81 -28.70 -12.30
CA GLN A 223 -6.17 -29.17 -12.06
C GLN A 223 -6.76 -28.43 -10.86
N GLN A 224 -7.99 -27.92 -10.98
CA GLN A 224 -8.74 -27.45 -9.82
C GLN A 224 -9.04 -28.65 -8.91
N SER A 225 -8.58 -28.59 -7.65
CA SER A 225 -8.68 -29.69 -6.69
C SER A 225 -9.99 -29.59 -5.90
N TRP A 226 -10.17 -28.47 -5.19
CA TRP A 226 -11.42 -28.05 -4.55
C TRP A 226 -11.35 -26.53 -4.36
N GLY A 227 -12.47 -25.82 -4.54
CA GLY A 227 -12.52 -24.37 -4.31
C GLY A 227 -11.45 -23.58 -5.08
N ALA A 228 -10.70 -22.73 -4.38
CA ALA A 228 -9.58 -21.95 -4.92
C ALA A 228 -8.24 -22.71 -4.96
N VAL A 229 -8.22 -24.01 -4.64
CA VAL A 229 -7.00 -24.84 -4.61
C VAL A 229 -6.75 -25.47 -5.98
N TRP A 230 -5.59 -25.17 -6.55
CA TRP A 230 -5.10 -25.74 -7.82
C TRP A 230 -3.92 -26.66 -7.55
N LYS A 231 -3.90 -27.84 -8.19
CA LYS A 231 -2.86 -28.87 -8.03
C LYS A 231 -2.22 -29.30 -9.34
N LEU A 232 -0.97 -29.75 -9.29
CA LEU A 232 -0.26 -30.41 -10.36
C LEU A 232 0.43 -31.66 -9.82
N ASP A 233 0.01 -32.82 -10.35
CA ASP A 233 0.72 -34.08 -10.20
C ASP A 233 1.85 -34.10 -11.26
N ALA A 234 3.04 -33.66 -10.89
CA ALA A 234 4.07 -33.24 -11.85
C ALA A 234 4.67 -34.40 -12.68
N GLY A 235 4.53 -35.65 -12.23
CA GLY A 235 5.06 -36.84 -12.90
C GLY A 235 6.59 -37.01 -12.82
N SER A 236 7.32 -35.91 -12.61
CA SER A 236 8.74 -35.84 -12.31
C SER A 236 8.98 -34.80 -11.21
N GLN A 237 10.23 -34.70 -10.74
CA GLN A 237 10.61 -33.72 -9.73
C GLN A 237 10.67 -32.31 -10.33
N LEU A 238 9.77 -31.42 -9.89
CA LEU A 238 9.70 -30.02 -10.27
C LEU A 238 11.02 -29.29 -9.97
N GLN A 239 11.50 -28.52 -10.94
CA GLN A 239 12.66 -27.63 -10.78
C GLN A 239 12.19 -26.19 -10.56
N PRO A 240 12.20 -25.69 -9.31
CA PRO A 240 12.05 -24.25 -9.07
C PRO A 240 13.20 -23.44 -9.68
N PRO A 241 13.07 -22.09 -9.78
CA PRO A 241 11.88 -21.31 -9.47
C PRO A 241 10.69 -21.58 -10.40
N LEU A 242 9.46 -21.51 -9.87
CA LEU A 242 8.23 -21.77 -10.61
C LEU A 242 7.47 -20.47 -10.88
N SER A 243 7.11 -20.25 -12.14
CA SER A 243 6.17 -19.22 -12.58
C SER A 243 4.75 -19.76 -12.56
N ILE A 244 3.78 -18.95 -12.15
CA ILE A 244 2.35 -19.30 -12.18
C ILE A 244 1.62 -18.33 -13.11
N LYS A 245 0.84 -18.85 -14.07
CA LYS A 245 -0.07 -18.10 -14.91
C LYS A 245 -1.50 -18.33 -14.44
N LEU A 246 -2.24 -17.24 -14.26
CA LEU A 246 -3.64 -17.24 -13.88
C LEU A 246 -4.48 -16.85 -15.09
N ILE A 247 -5.54 -17.58 -15.37
CA ILE A 247 -6.46 -17.33 -16.48
C ILE A 247 -7.85 -17.06 -15.90
N SER A 248 -8.37 -15.87 -16.15
CA SER A 248 -9.62 -15.36 -15.58
C SER A 248 -10.87 -16.05 -16.14
N GLN A 249 -11.85 -16.33 -15.27
CA GLN A 249 -13.05 -17.07 -15.68
C GLN A 249 -13.95 -16.32 -16.67
N TYR A 250 -14.20 -15.02 -16.48
CA TYR A 250 -15.12 -14.27 -17.33
C TYR A 250 -14.38 -13.42 -18.38
N SER A 251 -13.34 -12.69 -17.99
CA SER A 251 -12.60 -11.82 -18.92
C SER A 251 -11.65 -12.56 -19.87
N GLN A 252 -11.31 -13.82 -19.56
CA GLN A 252 -10.34 -14.66 -20.30
C GLN A 252 -8.95 -14.04 -20.47
N GLN A 253 -8.64 -12.95 -19.76
CA GLN A 253 -7.29 -12.42 -19.68
C GLN A 253 -6.40 -13.35 -18.85
N SER A 254 -5.08 -13.24 -19.05
CA SER A 254 -4.10 -13.98 -18.27
C SER A 254 -3.05 -13.05 -17.63
N LEU A 255 -2.60 -13.44 -16.44
CA LEU A 255 -1.56 -12.74 -15.68
C LEU A 255 -0.50 -13.75 -15.25
N VAL A 256 0.78 -13.39 -15.40
CA VAL A 256 1.93 -14.25 -15.05
C VAL A 256 2.65 -13.71 -13.82
N ALA A 257 2.60 -14.47 -12.73
CA ALA A 257 3.47 -14.31 -11.58
C ALA A 257 4.78 -15.08 -11.84
N LYS A 258 5.74 -14.40 -12.48
CA LYS A 258 7.02 -14.98 -12.91
C LYS A 258 7.89 -15.35 -11.70
N ASN A 259 8.38 -16.59 -11.66
CA ASN A 259 9.28 -17.15 -10.63
C ASN A 259 8.78 -16.90 -9.19
N VAL A 260 7.46 -16.92 -8.99
CA VAL A 260 6.83 -16.57 -7.71
C VAL A 260 7.06 -17.60 -6.61
N ILE A 261 7.24 -18.87 -6.97
CA ILE A 261 7.68 -19.91 -6.04
C ILE A 261 9.21 -20.06 -6.19
N PRO A 262 10.02 -19.65 -5.20
CA PRO A 262 11.47 -19.63 -5.31
C PRO A 262 12.11 -21.02 -5.11
N ASP A 263 13.41 -21.10 -5.34
CA ASP A 263 14.22 -22.22 -4.87
C ASP A 263 14.12 -22.40 -3.35
N GLY A 264 14.10 -23.66 -2.89
CA GLY A 264 13.98 -23.97 -1.46
C GLY A 264 12.63 -23.59 -0.84
N TRP A 265 11.57 -23.45 -1.64
CA TRP A 265 10.20 -23.24 -1.16
C TRP A 265 9.79 -24.31 -0.13
N LYS A 266 8.89 -23.93 0.78
CA LYS A 266 8.40 -24.75 1.87
C LYS A 266 6.89 -24.97 1.71
N PRO A 267 6.36 -26.16 2.02
CA PRO A 267 4.92 -26.36 2.17
C PRO A 267 4.39 -25.51 3.33
N ASP A 268 3.09 -25.21 3.34
CA ASP A 268 2.42 -24.39 4.37
C ASP A 268 2.93 -22.93 4.40
N ALA A 269 3.47 -22.44 3.27
CA ALA A 269 4.04 -21.09 3.14
C ALA A 269 3.37 -20.30 2.00
N THR A 270 3.23 -18.99 2.19
CA THR A 270 2.58 -18.09 1.22
C THR A 270 3.60 -17.24 0.48
N TYR A 271 3.62 -17.36 -0.84
CA TYR A 271 4.43 -16.56 -1.76
C TYR A 271 3.57 -15.45 -2.39
N ARG A 272 4.18 -14.39 -2.92
CA ARG A 272 3.48 -13.20 -3.42
C ARG A 272 4.05 -12.77 -4.77
N SER A 273 3.20 -12.32 -5.68
CA SER A 273 3.59 -11.91 -7.05
C SER A 273 4.55 -10.71 -7.12
N LEU A 274 4.86 -10.07 -5.99
CA LEU A 274 5.92 -9.08 -5.86
C LEU A 274 7.29 -9.77 -5.63
N VAL A 275 7.91 -10.21 -6.72
CA VAL A 275 9.25 -10.81 -6.66
C VAL A 275 10.30 -9.70 -6.78
N LEU A 276 10.82 -9.23 -5.64
CA LEU A 276 12.11 -8.53 -5.63
C LEU A 276 13.20 -9.56 -5.96
N LYS A 277 14.00 -9.29 -6.98
CA LYS A 277 15.09 -10.16 -7.42
C LYS A 277 16.43 -9.58 -6.96
N TRP A 278 17.28 -10.43 -6.39
CA TRP A 278 18.70 -10.14 -6.21
C TRP A 278 19.45 -10.56 -7.48
N GLU A 279 20.16 -9.64 -8.12
CA GLU A 279 20.91 -9.89 -9.35
C GLU A 279 22.10 -8.93 -9.50
N ASP A 280 23.16 -9.40 -10.18
CA ASP A 280 24.31 -8.57 -10.53
C ASP A 280 23.94 -7.54 -11.59
N VAL A 281 24.41 -6.31 -11.42
CA VAL A 281 24.20 -5.19 -12.35
C VAL A 281 25.54 -4.50 -12.60
N GLU A 282 25.91 -4.28 -13.86
CA GLU A 282 27.08 -3.50 -14.20
C GLU A 282 26.86 -2.02 -13.89
N ILE A 283 27.70 -1.46 -13.03
CA ILE A 283 27.75 -0.02 -12.73
C ILE A 283 28.86 0.64 -13.55
N GLY A 284 28.56 1.81 -14.13
CA GLY A 284 29.53 2.60 -14.89
C GLY A 284 30.52 3.36 -14.00
N GLU A 285 31.17 4.36 -14.59
CA GLU A 285 31.88 5.43 -13.88
C GLU A 285 31.00 6.70 -13.82
N PRO A 286 31.10 7.51 -12.76
CA PRO A 286 30.29 8.72 -12.61
C PRO A 286 30.64 9.80 -13.63
N ASN A 287 29.61 10.44 -14.19
CA ASN A 287 29.72 11.59 -15.10
C ASN A 287 30.00 12.89 -14.31
N GLU A 288 30.21 14.00 -15.03
CA GLU A 288 30.32 15.33 -14.43
C GLU A 288 29.10 15.63 -13.53
N GLY A 289 29.36 16.05 -12.28
CA GLY A 289 28.31 16.30 -11.27
C GLY A 289 27.87 15.07 -10.46
N GLU A 290 28.33 13.87 -10.80
CA GLU A 290 27.93 12.62 -10.13
C GLU A 290 29.03 12.07 -9.20
N ILE A 291 28.62 11.16 -8.31
CA ILE A 291 29.50 10.37 -7.45
C ILE A 291 29.05 8.91 -7.46
N ARG A 292 30.00 7.97 -7.37
CA ARG A 292 29.71 6.57 -7.06
C ARG A 292 29.81 6.37 -5.56
N VAL A 293 28.77 5.77 -4.97
CA VAL A 293 28.65 5.51 -3.52
C VAL A 293 28.50 4.01 -3.30
N ARG A 294 29.32 3.46 -2.41
CA ARG A 294 29.14 2.10 -1.87
C ARG A 294 28.36 2.17 -0.58
N ASN A 295 27.17 1.57 -0.58
CA ASN A 295 26.28 1.56 0.55
C ASN A 295 26.88 0.79 1.73
N LYS A 296 26.55 1.24 2.93
CA LYS A 296 26.89 0.65 4.23
C LYS A 296 25.64 0.19 4.97
N ALA A 297 24.56 0.92 4.78
CA ALA A 297 23.26 0.66 5.38
C ALA A 297 22.18 1.34 4.53
N ILE A 298 21.05 0.67 4.33
CA ILE A 298 19.97 1.11 3.45
C ILE A 298 18.69 1.17 4.30
N GLY A 299 18.03 2.32 4.32
CA GLY A 299 16.79 2.49 5.09
C GLY A 299 15.60 1.84 4.39
N LEU A 300 14.90 0.93 5.08
CA LEU A 300 13.62 0.40 4.61
C LEU A 300 12.49 1.35 5.02
N ASN A 301 11.60 1.65 4.07
CA ASN A 301 10.47 2.55 4.23
C ASN A 301 9.17 1.97 3.67
N PHE A 302 8.04 2.38 4.25
CA PHE A 302 6.72 1.94 3.76
C PHE A 302 6.41 2.47 2.34
N PHE A 303 7.08 3.56 1.93
CA PHE A 303 7.05 4.05 0.57
C PHE A 303 7.61 3.02 -0.43
N ASP A 304 8.75 2.37 -0.11
CA ASP A 304 9.38 1.38 -0.98
C ASP A 304 8.40 0.23 -1.28
N VAL A 305 7.75 -0.29 -0.24
CA VAL A 305 6.74 -1.35 -0.34
C VAL A 305 5.58 -0.93 -1.25
N ARG A 306 5.01 0.26 -1.02
CA ARG A 306 3.88 0.78 -1.81
C ARG A 306 4.27 1.05 -3.25
N PHE A 307 5.48 1.55 -3.52
CA PHE A 307 5.98 1.80 -4.86
C PHE A 307 6.15 0.47 -5.63
N CYS A 308 6.80 -0.52 -5.02
CA CYS A 308 6.94 -1.85 -5.60
C CYS A 308 5.58 -2.49 -5.96
N LYS A 309 4.54 -2.28 -5.12
CA LYS A 309 3.18 -2.77 -5.40
C LYS A 309 2.39 -1.96 -6.44
N GLY A 310 2.89 -0.78 -6.84
CA GLY A 310 2.21 0.15 -7.75
C GLY A 310 1.07 0.94 -7.11
N LEU A 311 1.14 1.17 -5.79
CA LEU A 311 0.12 1.86 -4.97
C LEU A 311 0.46 3.30 -4.63
N SER A 312 1.62 3.78 -5.08
CA SER A 312 1.97 5.20 -4.99
C SER A 312 2.07 5.73 -6.41
N TYR A 313 3.28 5.92 -6.92
CA TYR A 313 3.53 6.24 -8.31
C TYR A 313 3.80 4.95 -9.09
N LYS A 314 3.46 4.94 -10.38
CA LYS A 314 3.85 3.83 -11.27
C LYS A 314 5.29 4.07 -11.73
N PRO A 315 6.18 3.05 -11.70
CA PRO A 315 7.49 3.17 -12.31
C PRO A 315 7.34 3.51 -13.80
N ALA A 316 8.09 4.50 -14.27
CA ALA A 316 8.06 4.90 -15.68
C ALA A 316 8.77 3.87 -16.58
N VAL A 317 9.71 3.11 -16.01
CA VAL A 317 10.53 2.09 -16.68
C VAL A 317 10.55 0.82 -15.81
N PHE A 318 10.55 -0.34 -16.45
CA PHE A 318 10.78 -1.64 -15.84
C PHE A 318 11.90 -2.39 -16.60
N PRO A 319 12.78 -3.16 -15.92
CA PRO A 319 12.89 -3.28 -14.46
C PRO A 319 13.35 -1.97 -13.79
N PHE A 320 13.21 -1.90 -12.47
CA PHE A 320 13.70 -0.79 -11.64
C PHE A 320 14.20 -1.35 -10.31
N THR A 321 15.13 -0.65 -9.67
CA THR A 321 15.67 -0.99 -8.35
C THR A 321 14.90 -0.21 -7.27
N PRO A 322 14.44 -0.80 -6.15
CA PRO A 322 14.02 -0.02 -4.97
C PRO A 322 15.28 0.53 -4.26
N GLY A 323 15.29 1.16 -3.09
CA GLY A 323 14.29 1.98 -2.41
C GLY A 323 14.72 3.45 -2.51
N ILE A 324 14.46 4.25 -1.47
CA ILE A 324 14.77 5.70 -1.48
C ILE A 324 15.79 6.20 -0.45
N GLU A 325 16.27 5.39 0.51
CA GLU A 325 17.09 5.85 1.64
C GLU A 325 18.33 4.99 1.82
N ALA A 326 19.52 5.59 1.94
CA ALA A 326 20.74 4.89 2.34
C ALA A 326 21.86 5.82 2.83
N VAL A 327 22.89 5.18 3.40
CA VAL A 327 24.18 5.78 3.77
C VAL A 327 25.30 4.92 3.20
N GLY A 328 26.30 5.59 2.62
CA GLY A 328 27.45 4.93 2.01
C GLY A 328 28.72 5.74 2.06
N VAL A 329 29.76 5.20 1.43
CA VAL A 329 31.07 5.83 1.27
C VAL A 329 31.29 6.14 -0.21
N VAL A 330 31.74 7.34 -0.53
CA VAL A 330 32.09 7.73 -1.91
C VAL A 330 33.30 6.90 -2.38
N THR A 331 33.13 6.15 -3.48
CA THR A 331 34.18 5.29 -4.08
C THR A 331 34.79 5.89 -5.35
N ALA A 332 34.04 6.72 -6.07
CA ALA A 332 34.53 7.51 -7.21
C ALA A 332 33.78 8.84 -7.31
N VAL A 333 34.42 9.82 -7.95
CA VAL A 333 33.93 11.18 -8.13
C VAL A 333 34.02 11.54 -9.61
N GLY A 334 32.94 12.11 -10.14
CA GLY A 334 32.87 12.54 -11.53
C GLY A 334 33.84 13.67 -11.88
N PRO A 335 34.24 13.82 -13.17
CA PRO A 335 35.12 14.90 -13.60
C PRO A 335 34.60 16.28 -13.20
N GLY A 336 35.51 17.19 -12.81
CA GLY A 336 35.19 18.59 -12.51
C GLY A 336 34.47 18.85 -11.19
N LEU A 337 33.97 17.83 -10.49
CA LEU A 337 33.27 18.01 -9.21
C LEU A 337 34.20 18.58 -8.13
N THR A 338 33.74 19.62 -7.43
CA THR A 338 34.40 20.18 -6.25
C THR A 338 33.45 20.10 -5.04
N GLY A 339 33.99 19.81 -3.85
CA GLY A 339 33.20 19.67 -2.62
C GLY A 339 32.82 18.25 -2.19
N ARG A 340 33.24 17.21 -2.92
CA ARG A 340 33.19 15.79 -2.51
C ARG A 340 34.51 15.09 -2.87
N GLN A 341 34.87 14.08 -2.10
CA GLN A 341 36.08 13.26 -2.32
C GLN A 341 35.83 11.79 -2.00
N VAL A 342 36.68 10.91 -2.55
CA VAL A 342 36.68 9.48 -2.22
C VAL A 342 36.95 9.30 -0.71
N GLY A 343 36.14 8.47 -0.05
CA GLY A 343 36.18 8.24 1.39
C GLY A 343 35.19 9.07 2.22
N ASP A 344 34.52 10.07 1.64
CA ASP A 344 33.45 10.79 2.33
C ASP A 344 32.29 9.84 2.70
N ILE A 345 31.79 9.91 3.93
CA ILE A 345 30.57 9.22 4.37
C ILE A 345 29.37 10.13 4.11
N VAL A 346 28.43 9.65 3.30
CA VAL A 346 27.28 10.43 2.85
C VAL A 346 25.97 9.69 3.04
N ALA A 347 24.93 10.42 3.43
CA ALA A 347 23.54 9.96 3.44
C ALA A 347 22.80 10.59 2.27
N TYR A 348 21.76 9.91 1.77
CA TYR A 348 20.90 10.46 0.73
C TYR A 348 19.47 9.93 0.85
N VAL A 349 18.55 10.72 0.31
CA VAL A 349 17.13 10.40 0.23
C VAL A 349 16.64 10.74 -1.19
N GLU A 350 16.41 9.71 -1.99
CA GLU A 350 16.09 9.83 -3.41
C GLU A 350 14.58 9.98 -3.62
N LEU A 351 14.11 11.23 -3.70
CA LEU A 351 12.67 11.57 -3.84
C LEU A 351 12.30 12.19 -5.19
N ASP A 352 13.26 12.36 -6.11
CA ASP A 352 13.01 12.94 -7.44
C ASP A 352 12.12 12.05 -8.32
N VAL A 353 11.94 10.78 -7.95
CA VAL A 353 11.09 9.74 -8.58
C VAL A 353 9.65 10.19 -8.93
N VAL A 354 9.18 11.28 -8.32
CA VAL A 354 7.80 11.78 -8.42
C VAL A 354 7.65 12.93 -9.42
N ALA A 355 8.74 13.60 -9.80
CA ALA A 355 8.74 14.71 -10.74
C ALA A 355 9.00 14.23 -12.18
N TYR A 356 7.93 13.98 -12.94
CA TYR A 356 7.95 13.80 -14.41
C TYR A 356 8.67 12.56 -14.96
N ALA A 357 8.29 11.36 -14.50
CA ALA A 357 8.52 10.10 -15.22
C ALA A 357 9.99 9.75 -15.56
N ALA A 358 10.95 10.38 -14.88
CA ALA A 358 12.37 10.03 -14.94
C ALA A 358 12.71 9.16 -13.72
N SER A 359 12.90 7.86 -13.94
CA SER A 359 13.53 6.94 -12.97
C SER A 359 14.93 7.46 -12.59
N PRO A 360 15.44 7.20 -11.37
CA PRO A 360 15.22 5.93 -10.65
C PRO A 360 14.88 6.03 -9.16
N MET A 361 14.45 4.90 -8.60
CA MET A 361 14.82 4.51 -7.24
C MET A 361 16.12 3.70 -7.35
N GLY A 362 17.04 3.85 -6.40
CA GLY A 362 18.34 3.19 -6.49
C GLY A 362 18.86 2.57 -5.20
N SER A 363 18.28 2.82 -4.02
CA SER A 363 19.01 2.57 -2.76
C SER A 363 19.25 1.09 -2.42
N TYR A 364 18.55 0.12 -3.02
CA TYR A 364 18.69 -1.31 -2.75
C TYR A 364 19.83 -1.95 -3.58
N THR A 365 21.03 -1.37 -3.49
CA THR A 365 22.24 -1.87 -4.15
C THR A 365 23.44 -1.84 -3.20
N GLU A 366 24.47 -2.64 -3.51
CA GLU A 366 25.80 -2.50 -2.89
C GLU A 366 26.50 -1.21 -3.29
N GLU A 367 26.43 -0.82 -4.58
CA GLU A 367 26.95 0.43 -5.11
C GLU A 367 25.97 1.07 -6.10
N GLN A 368 26.02 2.40 -6.24
CA GLN A 368 25.28 3.14 -7.27
C GLN A 368 25.95 4.48 -7.59
N ILE A 369 25.52 5.10 -8.69
CA ILE A 369 25.91 6.45 -9.07
C ILE A 369 24.71 7.37 -8.85
N LEU A 370 24.93 8.53 -8.22
CA LEU A 370 23.89 9.54 -8.02
C LEU A 370 24.47 10.98 -8.06
N PRO A 371 23.62 12.01 -8.28
CA PRO A 371 24.05 13.41 -8.30
C PRO A 371 24.65 13.86 -6.96
N ALA A 372 25.81 14.51 -6.99
CA ALA A 372 26.56 14.90 -5.79
C ALA A 372 25.84 15.96 -4.93
N ASN A 373 24.89 16.70 -5.50
CA ASN A 373 24.07 17.69 -4.82
C ASN A 373 22.85 17.09 -4.09
N LYS A 374 22.58 15.79 -4.24
CA LYS A 374 21.48 15.07 -3.56
C LYS A 374 21.92 14.37 -2.28
N VAL A 375 23.21 14.44 -1.93
CA VAL A 375 23.77 13.78 -0.74
C VAL A 375 24.18 14.78 0.34
N VAL A 376 24.07 14.38 1.60
CA VAL A 376 24.47 15.14 2.80
C VAL A 376 25.64 14.45 3.50
N PRO A 377 26.58 15.20 4.11
CA PRO A 377 27.64 14.59 4.91
C PRO A 377 27.07 13.96 6.19
N VAL A 378 27.55 12.76 6.55
CA VAL A 378 27.26 12.15 7.85
C VAL A 378 28.35 12.53 8.85
N PRO A 379 28.02 13.12 10.01
CA PRO A 379 29.02 13.38 11.05
C PRO A 379 29.70 12.09 11.52
N SER A 380 31.03 12.10 11.67
CA SER A 380 31.82 10.92 12.05
C SER A 380 31.52 10.37 13.45
N SER A 381 30.73 11.09 14.26
CA SER A 381 30.21 10.65 15.55
C SER A 381 28.94 9.80 15.45
N ILE A 382 28.34 9.67 14.27
CA ILE A 382 27.10 8.93 14.03
C ILE A 382 27.43 7.67 13.23
N ASP A 383 27.01 6.52 13.74
CA ASP A 383 27.17 5.23 13.06
C ASP A 383 26.35 5.20 11.74
N PRO A 384 26.88 4.67 10.63
CA PRO A 384 26.18 4.62 9.35
C PRO A 384 24.82 3.90 9.38
N VAL A 385 24.64 2.87 10.21
CA VAL A 385 23.36 2.16 10.39
C VAL A 385 22.34 3.07 11.08
N ILE A 386 22.78 3.85 12.07
CA ILE A 386 21.94 4.87 12.74
C ILE A 386 21.58 5.99 11.76
N ALA A 387 22.52 6.45 10.94
CA ALA A 387 22.27 7.49 9.94
C ALA A 387 21.27 7.03 8.85
N ALA A 388 21.41 5.80 8.33
CA ALA A 388 20.46 5.21 7.37
C ALA A 388 19.09 4.87 8.01
N SER A 389 19.05 4.78 9.33
CA SER A 389 17.81 4.57 10.09
C SER A 389 17.04 5.85 10.38
N VAL A 390 17.62 7.04 10.15
CA VAL A 390 17.07 8.31 10.63
C VAL A 390 16.94 9.37 9.55
N ILE A 391 17.67 9.32 8.43
CA ILE A 391 17.75 10.48 7.52
C ILE A 391 16.38 10.86 6.91
N LEU A 392 15.69 9.97 6.19
CA LEU A 392 14.35 10.26 5.66
C LEU A 392 13.35 10.54 6.79
N LYS A 393 13.38 9.70 7.82
CA LYS A 393 12.34 9.65 8.87
C LYS A 393 12.43 10.86 9.80
N GLY A 394 13.65 11.27 10.13
CA GLY A 394 13.99 12.47 10.90
C GLY A 394 13.77 13.74 10.09
N MET A 395 14.17 13.78 8.80
CA MET A 395 13.85 14.93 7.94
C MET A 395 12.34 15.10 7.80
N THR A 396 11.59 13.99 7.70
CA THR A 396 10.12 13.98 7.73
C THR A 396 9.60 14.56 9.05
N ALA A 397 10.11 14.11 10.20
CA ALA A 397 9.71 14.66 11.50
C ALA A 397 10.02 16.17 11.64
N GLN A 398 11.18 16.63 11.13
CA GLN A 398 11.60 18.03 11.14
C GLN A 398 10.58 18.91 10.42
N PHE A 399 10.32 18.66 9.13
CA PHE A 399 9.48 19.58 8.36
C PHE A 399 8.02 19.55 8.83
N LEU A 400 7.53 18.40 9.32
CA LEU A 400 6.20 18.26 9.91
C LEU A 400 6.02 19.14 11.17
N LEU A 401 7.01 19.17 12.06
CA LEU A 401 6.98 19.89 13.33
C LEU A 401 7.40 21.37 13.24
N HIS A 402 8.20 21.73 12.24
CA HIS A 402 8.76 23.09 12.12
C HIS A 402 8.15 23.90 10.96
N ARG A 403 7.71 23.25 9.87
CA ARG A 403 7.30 23.93 8.62
C ARG A 403 5.82 23.73 8.25
N VAL A 404 5.24 22.54 8.46
CA VAL A 404 3.81 22.27 8.15
C VAL A 404 2.88 22.85 9.22
N PHE A 405 3.10 22.43 10.47
CA PHE A 405 2.48 23.03 11.64
C PHE A 405 3.59 23.24 12.66
N LYS A 406 3.92 24.50 12.95
CA LYS A 406 4.99 24.85 13.87
C LYS A 406 4.56 24.49 15.30
N VAL A 407 5.12 23.40 15.82
CA VAL A 407 4.85 22.94 17.20
C VAL A 407 5.59 23.83 18.19
N GLU A 408 4.87 24.30 19.20
CA GLU A 408 5.36 25.17 20.26
C GLU A 408 4.88 24.64 21.62
N ALA A 409 5.51 25.09 22.70
CA ALA A 409 5.21 24.63 24.04
C ALA A 409 3.73 24.89 24.41
N GLY A 410 3.06 23.85 24.91
CA GLY A 410 1.64 23.90 25.26
C GLY A 410 0.66 23.46 24.17
N HIS A 411 1.09 23.26 22.92
CA HIS A 411 0.25 22.57 21.92
C HIS A 411 -0.02 21.12 22.34
N THR A 412 -1.19 20.59 21.99
CA THR A 412 -1.50 19.15 22.11
C THR A 412 -1.48 18.50 20.74
N VAL A 413 -0.74 17.40 20.61
CA VAL A 413 -0.43 16.75 19.33
C VAL A 413 -0.90 15.30 19.38
N LEU A 414 -1.68 14.86 18.38
CA LEU A 414 -1.99 13.44 18.18
C LEU A 414 -1.05 12.86 17.11
N ILE A 415 -0.38 11.75 17.43
CA ILE A 415 0.55 11.05 16.53
C ILE A 415 0.04 9.61 16.34
N HIS A 416 -0.34 9.28 15.11
CA HIS A 416 -0.66 7.90 14.76
C HIS A 416 0.59 7.07 14.52
N ALA A 417 0.49 5.76 14.76
CA ALA A 417 1.61 4.81 14.68
C ALA A 417 2.85 5.26 15.49
N ALA A 418 2.64 5.69 16.74
CA ALA A 418 3.64 6.38 17.57
C ALA A 418 4.93 5.57 17.87
N ALA A 419 4.93 4.24 17.70
CA ALA A 419 6.11 3.38 17.83
C ALA A 419 6.76 2.97 16.49
N GLY A 420 6.28 3.51 15.36
CA GLY A 420 6.90 3.36 14.04
C GLY A 420 8.05 4.34 13.81
N GLY A 421 8.80 4.17 12.72
CA GLY A 421 10.03 4.94 12.45
C GLY A 421 9.87 6.46 12.50
N VAL A 422 8.85 7.04 11.85
CA VAL A 422 8.59 8.49 11.94
C VAL A 422 7.88 8.86 13.25
N GLY A 423 6.89 8.06 13.68
CA GLY A 423 6.10 8.34 14.89
C GLY A 423 6.94 8.43 16.16
N SER A 424 7.96 7.58 16.30
CA SER A 424 8.90 7.58 17.44
C SER A 424 9.76 8.85 17.49
N LEU A 425 10.20 9.36 16.33
CA LEU A 425 10.96 10.62 16.23
C LEU A 425 10.07 11.84 16.46
N LEU A 426 8.84 11.84 15.91
CA LEU A 426 7.84 12.88 16.18
C LEU A 426 7.50 12.96 17.67
N CYS A 427 7.34 11.83 18.37
CA CYS A 427 7.08 11.83 19.82
C CYS A 427 8.23 12.49 20.59
N GLN A 428 9.47 12.08 20.31
CA GLN A 428 10.65 12.58 21.02
C GLN A 428 10.82 14.09 20.83
N TRP A 429 10.70 14.54 19.58
CA TRP A 429 10.93 15.93 19.21
C TRP A 429 9.77 16.84 19.63
N ALA A 430 8.51 16.45 19.44
CA ALA A 430 7.36 17.24 19.90
C ALA A 430 7.34 17.39 21.43
N ASN A 431 7.70 16.33 22.18
CA ASN A 431 7.87 16.41 23.63
C ASN A 431 9.04 17.34 24.01
N ALA A 432 10.17 17.29 23.30
CA ALA A 432 11.30 18.22 23.52
C ALA A 432 10.95 19.69 23.21
N LEU A 433 10.03 19.95 22.27
CA LEU A 433 9.45 21.27 22.00
C LEU A 433 8.41 21.72 23.05
N GLY A 434 8.09 20.88 24.04
CA GLY A 434 7.16 21.19 25.13
C GLY A 434 5.68 20.95 24.78
N ALA A 435 5.38 20.19 23.73
CA ALA A 435 4.01 19.80 23.40
C ALA A 435 3.52 18.62 24.26
N THR A 436 2.21 18.56 24.51
CA THR A 436 1.58 17.36 25.09
C THR A 436 1.29 16.36 23.98
N VAL A 437 2.09 15.31 23.92
CA VAL A 437 1.96 14.24 22.92
C VAL A 437 0.97 13.17 23.35
N ILE A 438 0.01 12.86 22.47
CA ILE A 438 -0.88 11.71 22.52
C ILE A 438 -0.49 10.76 21.37
N GLY A 439 -0.10 9.53 21.67
CA GLY A 439 0.32 8.54 20.65
C GLY A 439 -0.67 7.38 20.52
N THR A 440 -1.00 6.94 19.30
CA THR A 440 -1.77 5.69 19.08
C THR A 440 -0.88 4.53 18.66
N VAL A 441 -1.12 3.35 19.22
CA VAL A 441 -0.36 2.11 18.99
C VAL A 441 -1.27 0.88 18.98
N SER A 442 -0.73 -0.25 18.51
CA SER A 442 -1.48 -1.51 18.34
C SER A 442 -1.18 -2.61 19.36
N THR A 443 -0.17 -2.43 20.23
CA THR A 443 0.23 -3.42 21.24
C THR A 443 0.79 -2.75 22.49
N LYS A 444 0.92 -3.50 23.60
CA LYS A 444 1.42 -3.00 24.90
C LYS A 444 2.92 -2.71 24.88
N GLU A 445 3.68 -3.46 24.10
CA GLU A 445 5.11 -3.28 23.89
C GLU A 445 5.36 -1.97 23.11
N LYS A 446 4.58 -1.74 22.05
CA LYS A 446 4.57 -0.47 21.33
C LYS A 446 4.10 0.70 22.21
N ALA A 447 3.20 0.45 23.17
CA ALA A 447 2.77 1.47 24.12
C ALA A 447 3.87 1.89 25.10
N ALA A 448 4.64 0.93 25.62
CA ALA A 448 5.81 1.20 26.44
C ALA A 448 6.86 2.02 25.67
N GLN A 449 7.17 1.62 24.42
CA GLN A 449 8.08 2.37 23.55
C GLN A 449 7.61 3.82 23.33
N ALA A 450 6.35 4.03 22.92
CA ALA A 450 5.83 5.38 22.66
C ALA A 450 5.94 6.29 23.91
N LYS A 451 5.72 5.74 25.10
CA LYS A 451 5.86 6.46 26.37
C LYS A 451 7.32 6.83 26.70
N GLU A 452 8.27 5.92 26.45
CA GLU A 452 9.71 6.21 26.57
C GLU A 452 10.20 7.24 25.54
N ASP A 453 9.53 7.29 24.39
CA ASP A 453 9.74 8.25 23.31
C ASP A 453 9.03 9.60 23.56
N GLY A 454 8.41 9.80 24.74
CA GLY A 454 7.85 11.09 25.15
C GLY A 454 6.34 11.27 24.95
N ALA A 455 5.61 10.23 24.52
CA ALA A 455 4.15 10.28 24.50
C ALA A 455 3.59 10.29 25.94
N ARG A 456 3.10 11.46 26.38
CA ARG A 456 2.50 11.66 27.71
C ARG A 456 1.26 10.79 27.90
N HIS A 457 0.47 10.64 26.84
CA HIS A 457 -0.67 9.75 26.79
C HIS A 457 -0.48 8.76 25.63
N VAL A 458 -0.82 7.50 25.86
CA VAL A 458 -0.73 6.45 24.84
C VAL A 458 -2.03 5.69 24.82
N ILE A 459 -2.55 5.47 23.61
CA ILE A 459 -3.85 4.85 23.33
C ILE A 459 -3.58 3.55 22.56
N ASN A 460 -4.04 2.42 23.09
CA ASN A 460 -4.01 1.16 22.36
C ASN A 460 -5.32 1.00 21.58
N TYR A 461 -5.32 1.34 20.30
CA TYR A 461 -6.55 1.38 19.50
C TYR A 461 -7.17 -0.01 19.24
N MET A 462 -6.49 -1.09 19.63
CA MET A 462 -7.03 -2.45 19.63
C MET A 462 -7.86 -2.76 20.89
N GLU A 463 -7.77 -1.94 21.95
CA GLU A 463 -8.46 -2.13 23.23
C GLU A 463 -9.49 -1.01 23.53
N GLU A 464 -9.35 0.18 22.94
CA GLU A 464 -10.22 1.34 23.17
C GLU A 464 -10.40 2.24 21.93
N ASP A 465 -11.51 2.98 21.86
CA ASP A 465 -11.76 4.00 20.82
C ASP A 465 -10.84 5.21 21.03
N PHE A 466 -9.97 5.49 20.06
CA PHE A 466 -8.99 6.56 20.19
C PHE A 466 -9.59 7.96 20.15
N ALA A 467 -10.70 8.19 19.44
CA ALA A 467 -11.32 9.49 19.33
C ALA A 467 -12.08 9.86 20.61
N ALA A 468 -12.81 8.89 21.18
CA ALA A 468 -13.39 9.02 22.52
C ALA A 468 -12.31 9.28 23.58
N ARG A 469 -11.21 8.53 23.53
CA ARG A 469 -10.11 8.68 24.50
C ARG A 469 -9.36 10.01 24.37
N VAL A 470 -9.11 10.50 23.16
CA VAL A 470 -8.58 11.86 22.93
C VAL A 470 -9.52 12.93 23.46
N ASN A 471 -10.83 12.78 23.26
CA ASN A 471 -11.83 13.70 23.78
C ASN A 471 -11.82 13.77 25.32
N GLU A 472 -11.67 12.64 26.01
CA GLU A 472 -11.48 12.61 27.46
C GLU A 472 -10.18 13.28 27.91
N ILE A 473 -9.03 12.91 27.30
CA ILE A 473 -7.70 13.45 27.64
C ILE A 473 -7.68 14.98 27.48
N THR A 474 -8.31 15.49 26.43
CA THR A 474 -8.38 16.93 26.11
C THR A 474 -9.56 17.65 26.78
N SER A 475 -10.36 16.95 27.60
CA SER A 475 -11.57 17.49 28.24
C SER A 475 -12.54 18.17 27.25
N GLY A 476 -12.73 17.57 26.08
CA GLY A 476 -13.61 18.06 25.01
C GLY A 476 -13.01 19.15 24.10
N ASN A 477 -11.79 19.63 24.38
CA ASN A 477 -11.18 20.69 23.58
C ASN A 477 -10.62 20.22 22.23
N GLY A 478 -10.21 18.94 22.13
CA GLY A 478 -9.50 18.40 20.97
C GLY A 478 -8.02 18.81 20.91
N VAL A 479 -7.32 18.36 19.86
CA VAL A 479 -5.88 18.58 19.64
C VAL A 479 -5.61 19.70 18.64
N ASP A 480 -4.44 20.33 18.74
CA ASP A 480 -3.96 21.37 17.81
C ASP A 480 -3.72 20.82 16.42
N VAL A 481 -3.05 19.67 16.35
CA VAL A 481 -2.64 19.00 15.11
C VAL A 481 -2.73 17.48 15.28
N VAL A 482 -3.14 16.80 14.22
CA VAL A 482 -2.99 15.35 14.05
C VAL A 482 -1.94 15.10 12.97
N TYR A 483 -0.92 14.32 13.29
CA TYR A 483 0.00 13.75 12.31
C TYR A 483 -0.44 12.32 11.99
N ASP A 484 -1.00 12.14 10.78
CA ASP A 484 -1.61 10.88 10.34
C ASP A 484 -0.79 10.24 9.20
N SER A 485 -0.19 9.08 9.50
CA SER A 485 0.50 8.21 8.54
C SER A 485 -0.28 6.93 8.21
N VAL A 486 -1.46 6.75 8.81
CA VAL A 486 -2.26 5.53 8.69
C VAL A 486 -3.27 5.66 7.57
N GLY A 487 -3.97 6.80 7.48
CA GLY A 487 -4.90 7.09 6.41
C GLY A 487 -6.28 6.53 6.67
N LYS A 488 -6.76 5.61 5.82
CA LYS A 488 -8.16 5.15 5.76
C LYS A 488 -8.79 4.83 7.13
N ASP A 489 -8.09 4.11 8.00
CA ASP A 489 -8.66 3.57 9.25
C ASP A 489 -8.81 4.65 10.34
N THR A 490 -7.99 5.70 10.31
CA THR A 490 -7.92 6.76 11.33
C THR A 490 -8.61 8.05 10.89
N PHE A 491 -8.61 8.37 9.59
CA PHE A 491 -8.90 9.71 9.06
C PHE A 491 -10.14 10.41 9.64
N GLN A 492 -11.28 9.72 9.73
CA GLN A 492 -12.51 10.32 10.25
C GLN A 492 -12.44 10.58 11.77
N GLY A 493 -11.83 9.67 12.53
CA GLY A 493 -11.56 9.87 13.96
C GLY A 493 -10.53 10.99 14.18
N SER A 494 -9.51 11.10 13.33
CA SER A 494 -8.53 12.18 13.32
C SER A 494 -9.19 13.56 13.14
N LEU A 495 -10.13 13.70 12.19
CA LEU A 495 -10.93 14.92 12.02
C LEU A 495 -11.81 15.23 13.25
N ALA A 496 -12.40 14.20 13.87
CA ALA A 496 -13.19 14.36 15.09
C ALA A 496 -12.34 14.84 16.29
N CYS A 497 -11.09 14.37 16.39
CA CYS A 497 -10.13 14.74 17.44
C CYS A 497 -9.67 16.21 17.42
N LEU A 498 -9.75 16.89 16.28
CA LEU A 498 -9.21 18.25 16.13
C LEU A 498 -10.00 19.31 16.88
N LYS A 499 -9.31 20.32 17.41
CA LYS A 499 -9.92 21.52 18.00
C LYS A 499 -10.42 22.49 16.92
N LEU A 500 -11.08 23.57 17.35
CA LEU A 500 -11.47 24.67 16.46
C LEU A 500 -10.22 25.29 15.79
N ARG A 501 -10.16 25.26 14.44
CA ARG A 501 -9.01 25.63 13.60
C ARG A 501 -7.78 24.71 13.75
N GLY A 502 -7.99 23.45 14.12
CA GLY A 502 -6.93 22.45 14.17
C GLY A 502 -6.45 22.00 12.77
N TYR A 503 -5.26 21.39 12.73
CA TYR A 503 -4.57 20.92 11.52
C TYR A 503 -4.61 19.40 11.36
N MET A 504 -5.23 18.92 10.28
CA MET A 504 -5.12 17.53 9.81
C MET A 504 -3.93 17.43 8.86
N VAL A 505 -2.83 16.82 9.31
CA VAL A 505 -1.61 16.63 8.52
C VAL A 505 -1.48 15.16 8.13
N SER A 506 -1.94 14.84 6.92
CA SER A 506 -1.75 13.52 6.33
C SER A 506 -0.40 13.45 5.60
N PHE A 507 0.41 12.44 5.92
CA PHE A 507 1.73 12.24 5.30
C PHE A 507 2.03 10.77 4.97
N GLY A 508 1.06 9.88 5.18
CA GLY A 508 1.16 8.46 4.87
C GLY A 508 -0.19 7.78 4.88
N VAL A 509 -0.26 6.62 4.23
CA VAL A 509 -1.48 5.83 4.00
C VAL A 509 -1.20 4.34 4.23
N SER A 510 -0.70 3.99 5.42
CA SER A 510 -0.31 2.60 5.72
C SER A 510 -1.47 1.61 5.84
N SER A 511 -2.72 2.07 6.02
CA SER A 511 -3.91 1.20 5.92
C SER A 511 -4.68 1.35 4.60
N GLY A 512 -4.34 2.36 3.79
CA GLY A 512 -5.03 2.69 2.55
C GLY A 512 -5.34 4.18 2.46
N GLU A 513 -5.81 4.60 1.28
CA GLU A 513 -6.23 5.99 1.06
C GLU A 513 -7.59 6.25 1.72
N PRO A 514 -7.77 7.40 2.40
CA PRO A 514 -9.08 7.83 2.87
C PRO A 514 -10.07 8.07 1.72
N ASP A 515 -11.36 7.91 2.00
CA ASP A 515 -12.42 8.26 1.06
C ASP A 515 -12.39 9.78 0.72
N PRO A 516 -12.88 10.19 -0.47
CA PRO A 516 -12.92 11.60 -0.88
C PRO A 516 -13.59 12.51 0.16
N VAL A 517 -12.86 13.51 0.63
CA VAL A 517 -13.27 14.37 1.75
C VAL A 517 -14.13 15.54 1.25
N PRO A 518 -15.42 15.63 1.62
CA PRO A 518 -16.23 16.78 1.28
C PRO A 518 -15.79 17.99 2.11
N LEU A 519 -15.66 19.17 1.49
CA LEU A 519 -15.22 20.41 2.18
C LEU A 519 -16.11 20.79 3.37
N SER A 520 -17.38 20.36 3.39
CA SER A 520 -18.29 20.53 4.52
C SER A 520 -17.82 19.83 5.80
N ALA A 521 -17.03 18.75 5.71
CA ALA A 521 -16.44 18.09 6.87
C ALA A 521 -15.43 18.99 7.60
N LEU A 522 -14.69 19.82 6.86
CA LEU A 522 -13.73 20.77 7.42
C LEU A 522 -14.44 22.01 8.01
N ALA A 523 -15.57 22.42 7.40
CA ALA A 523 -16.32 23.62 7.80
C ALA A 523 -16.82 23.58 9.25
N VAL A 524 -17.13 22.39 9.80
CA VAL A 524 -17.67 22.19 11.16
C VAL A 524 -16.78 22.83 12.24
N LYS A 525 -15.46 22.80 12.06
CA LYS A 525 -14.48 23.37 12.99
C LYS A 525 -13.48 24.33 12.32
N SER A 526 -13.76 24.77 11.08
CA SER A 526 -12.82 25.54 10.24
C SER A 526 -11.42 24.91 10.17
N LEU A 527 -11.37 23.61 9.91
CA LEU A 527 -10.13 22.81 9.94
C LEU A 527 -9.23 23.08 8.74
N PHE A 528 -7.93 22.98 8.96
CA PHE A 528 -6.93 22.89 7.90
C PHE A 528 -6.70 21.41 7.57
N LEU A 529 -6.59 21.07 6.29
CA LEU A 529 -6.24 19.73 5.81
C LEU A 529 -5.11 19.87 4.79
N THR A 530 -4.04 19.10 4.96
CA THR A 530 -2.92 19.07 4.01
C THR A 530 -2.39 17.65 3.80
N TRP A 531 -1.96 17.38 2.58
CA TRP A 531 -1.02 16.29 2.31
C TRP A 531 0.40 16.84 2.37
N ALA A 532 1.26 16.20 3.16
CA ALA A 532 2.63 16.63 3.43
C ALA A 532 3.64 15.59 2.90
N GLY A 533 4.48 15.99 1.96
CA GLY A 533 5.51 15.13 1.37
C GLY A 533 6.88 15.83 1.37
N LEU A 534 7.93 15.12 1.81
CA LEU A 534 9.25 15.70 2.08
C LEU A 534 9.85 16.42 0.85
N MET A 535 9.62 15.92 -0.36
CA MET A 535 10.13 16.51 -1.60
C MET A 535 9.79 18.00 -1.76
N HIS A 536 8.65 18.46 -1.25
CA HIS A 536 8.21 19.86 -1.34
C HIS A 536 8.86 20.78 -0.29
N TYR A 537 9.62 20.21 0.64
CA TYR A 537 10.35 20.91 1.70
C TYR A 537 11.87 20.73 1.58
N THR A 538 12.33 19.99 0.57
CA THR A 538 13.74 19.70 0.28
C THR A 538 14.04 19.93 -1.19
N THR A 539 13.56 21.06 -1.73
CA THR A 539 13.63 21.37 -3.17
C THR A 539 15.01 21.86 -3.59
N THR A 540 15.74 22.48 -2.66
CA THR A 540 17.10 22.98 -2.86
C THR A 540 18.12 22.21 -2.03
N GLN A 541 19.40 22.27 -2.43
CA GLN A 541 20.49 21.65 -1.67
C GLN A 541 20.64 22.27 -0.27
N ASP A 542 20.38 23.57 -0.12
CA ASP A 542 20.43 24.26 1.17
C ASP A 542 19.33 23.75 2.12
N GLU A 543 18.09 23.58 1.64
CA GLU A 543 17.01 22.97 2.44
C GLU A 543 17.33 21.52 2.84
N ILE A 544 17.93 20.74 1.93
CA ILE A 544 18.37 19.37 2.21
C ILE A 544 19.43 19.36 3.33
N LEU A 545 20.43 20.23 3.24
CA LEU A 545 21.53 20.34 4.20
C LEU A 545 21.07 20.88 5.56
N GLU A 546 20.18 21.88 5.59
CA GLU A 546 19.59 22.43 6.81
C GLU A 546 18.80 21.35 7.55
N THR A 547 17.84 20.70 6.85
CA THR A 547 16.96 19.70 7.43
C THR A 547 17.75 18.48 7.93
N ALA A 548 18.70 17.97 7.15
CA ALA A 548 19.54 16.85 7.56
C ALA A 548 20.52 17.22 8.70
N GLY A 549 21.06 18.44 8.67
CA GLY A 549 21.98 18.94 9.68
C GLY A 549 21.33 19.04 11.06
N GLU A 550 20.09 19.55 11.14
CA GLU A 550 19.33 19.60 12.39
C GLU A 550 19.01 18.19 12.91
N VAL A 551 18.61 17.26 12.03
CA VAL A 551 18.37 15.85 12.40
C VAL A 551 19.62 15.20 12.98
N PHE A 552 20.77 15.32 12.31
CA PHE A 552 22.02 14.76 12.81
C PHE A 552 22.52 15.44 14.09
N ALA A 553 22.35 16.75 14.25
CA ALA A 553 22.66 17.45 15.49
C ALA A 553 21.81 16.93 16.66
N ASN A 554 20.52 16.66 16.44
CA ASN A 554 19.61 16.13 17.45
C ASN A 554 19.86 14.63 17.76
N VAL A 555 20.39 13.85 16.81
CA VAL A 555 20.89 12.49 17.10
C VAL A 555 22.18 12.56 17.90
N ALA A 556 23.13 13.41 17.52
CA ALA A 556 24.42 13.55 18.20
C ALA A 556 24.31 14.10 19.63
N SER A 557 23.31 14.95 19.92
CA SER A 557 23.01 15.43 21.27
C SER A 557 22.21 14.42 22.12
N GLY A 558 21.72 13.33 21.52
CA GLY A 558 20.90 12.32 22.19
C GLY A 558 19.42 12.71 22.36
N LEU A 559 18.99 13.84 21.79
CA LEU A 559 17.58 14.26 21.76
C LEU A 559 16.73 13.27 20.94
N LEU A 560 17.23 12.85 19.78
CA LEU A 560 16.63 11.81 18.94
C LEU A 560 17.38 10.48 19.14
N ARG A 561 16.79 9.57 19.90
CA ARG A 561 17.30 8.20 20.05
C ARG A 561 16.67 7.32 18.97
N VAL A 562 17.52 6.78 18.10
CA VAL A 562 17.13 5.94 16.96
C VAL A 562 17.17 4.47 17.39
N ARG A 563 16.05 3.76 17.25
CA ARG A 563 15.96 2.33 17.57
C ARG A 563 16.01 1.50 16.29
N VAL A 564 17.08 0.72 16.13
CA VAL A 564 17.27 -0.22 15.01
C VAL A 564 17.05 -1.63 15.54
N ASN A 565 15.78 -2.03 15.60
CA ASN A 565 15.38 -3.29 16.22
C ASN A 565 15.44 -4.48 15.24
N GLN A 566 15.50 -4.21 13.94
CA GLN A 566 15.56 -5.22 12.88
C GLN A 566 16.54 -4.81 11.79
N THR A 567 17.43 -5.74 11.42
CA THR A 567 18.34 -5.63 10.28
C THR A 567 18.21 -6.88 9.42
N TYR A 568 18.14 -6.72 8.10
CA TYR A 568 18.09 -7.82 7.14
C TYR A 568 19.26 -7.71 6.16
N PRO A 569 19.82 -8.81 5.63
CA PRO A 569 20.65 -8.75 4.43
C PRO A 569 19.86 -8.12 3.27
N LEU A 570 20.53 -7.40 2.38
CA LEU A 570 19.90 -6.76 1.21
C LEU A 570 19.22 -7.77 0.28
N SER A 571 19.83 -8.95 0.11
CA SER A 571 19.23 -10.09 -0.58
C SER A 571 17.93 -10.62 0.04
N GLN A 572 17.57 -10.20 1.26
CA GLN A 572 16.32 -10.53 1.96
C GLN A 572 15.31 -9.36 1.99
N ALA A 573 15.48 -8.34 1.15
CA ALA A 573 14.57 -7.19 1.06
C ALA A 573 13.08 -7.56 0.96
N ALA A 574 12.75 -8.65 0.23
CA ALA A 574 11.39 -9.17 0.12
C ALA A 574 10.78 -9.60 1.47
N GLN A 575 11.57 -10.26 2.33
CA GLN A 575 11.14 -10.66 3.67
C GLN A 575 10.98 -9.43 4.58
N ALA A 576 11.89 -8.46 4.47
CA ALA A 576 11.80 -7.20 5.22
C ALA A 576 10.56 -6.39 4.85
N HIS A 577 10.18 -6.36 3.56
CA HIS A 577 8.89 -5.81 3.08
C HIS A 577 7.70 -6.54 3.74
N VAL A 578 7.69 -7.88 3.72
CA VAL A 578 6.60 -8.69 4.31
C VAL A 578 6.42 -8.42 5.81
N ASP A 579 7.50 -8.36 6.59
CA ASP A 579 7.41 -8.15 8.04
C ASP A 579 7.00 -6.71 8.41
N LEU A 580 7.39 -5.71 7.58
CA LEU A 580 6.93 -4.33 7.71
C LEU A 580 5.41 -4.21 7.46
N GLU A 581 4.90 -4.85 6.40
CA GLU A 581 3.45 -4.87 6.11
C GLU A 581 2.64 -5.60 7.17
N ALA A 582 3.17 -6.71 7.70
CA ALA A 582 2.57 -7.45 8.80
C ALA A 582 2.60 -6.71 10.14
N ARG A 583 3.08 -5.44 10.17
CA ARG A 583 3.21 -4.59 11.37
C ARG A 583 4.08 -5.22 12.47
N LYS A 584 4.95 -6.18 12.14
CA LYS A 584 5.82 -6.91 13.09
C LYS A 584 7.05 -6.12 13.52
N THR A 585 7.42 -5.10 12.74
CA THR A 585 8.58 -4.24 12.99
C THR A 585 8.27 -3.13 14.00
N SER A 586 9.32 -2.53 14.56
CA SER A 586 9.22 -1.40 15.51
C SER A 586 10.45 -0.50 15.41
N GLY A 587 10.26 0.82 15.47
CA GLY A 587 11.33 1.79 15.15
C GLY A 587 11.71 1.76 13.66
N SER A 588 13.01 1.79 13.37
CA SER A 588 13.56 1.76 12.00
C SER A 588 14.11 0.38 11.64
N VAL A 589 13.98 0.03 10.37
CA VAL A 589 14.49 -1.22 9.77
C VAL A 589 15.53 -0.87 8.72
N VAL A 590 16.61 -1.65 8.68
CA VAL A 590 17.74 -1.43 7.77
C VAL A 590 18.04 -2.70 6.97
N LEU A 591 18.36 -2.52 5.69
CA LEU A 591 19.00 -3.53 4.86
C LEU A 591 20.51 -3.31 4.88
N ILE A 592 21.25 -4.39 5.10
CA ILE A 592 22.72 -4.42 5.08
C ILE A 592 23.15 -5.00 3.73
N PRO A 593 23.86 -4.24 2.88
CA PRO A 593 24.43 -4.75 1.63
C PRO A 593 25.30 -6.00 1.86
#